data_AF-A0A7C4AAA3-F1
#
_entry.id   AF-A0A7C4AAA3-F1
#
_cell.length_a   1.000
_cell.length_b   1.000
_cell.length_c   1.000
_cell.angle_alpha   90.00
_cell.angle_beta   90.00
_cell.angle_gamma   90.00
#
_symmetry.space_group_name_H-M   'P 1'
#
loop_
_entity.id
_entity.type
_entity.pdbx_description
1 polymer ?
#
loop_
_entity_poly.entity_id
_entity_poly.type
_entity_poly.pdbx_seq_one_letter_code
_entity_poly.pdbx_strand_id
1 'polypeptide(L)'
;MPCRCLPVRWSISARVLPLLALFVLAAGPSRAEDAITPLLHQIRTAGKEGANSPAVRIAWDRLVEHGPAALPAILQAMDTPNTVVANWLRTAFDQIVERDLHRGGQAIPV
;
A
#
# COMPACT_ATOMS: atom_id res chain seq x y z
N MET A 1 17.27 -20.03 -58.91
CA MET A 1 16.37 -19.85 -57.75
C MET A 1 17.17 -19.25 -56.60
N PRO A 2 16.85 -18.02 -56.17
CA PRO A 2 16.93 -17.71 -54.73
C PRO A 2 15.66 -17.03 -54.19
N CYS A 3 15.32 -17.39 -52.95
CA CYS A 3 14.17 -16.93 -52.17
C CYS A 3 14.21 -15.41 -51.93
N ARG A 4 13.06 -14.74 -52.14
CA ARG A 4 12.82 -13.36 -51.70
C ARG A 4 12.20 -13.39 -50.30
N CYS A 5 12.95 -12.92 -49.29
CA CYS A 5 12.37 -12.58 -47.98
C CYS A 5 11.53 -11.30 -48.12
N LEU A 6 10.26 -11.36 -47.73
CA LEU A 6 9.39 -10.19 -47.58
C LEU A 6 9.70 -9.50 -46.24
N PRO A 7 9.91 -8.17 -46.20
CA PRO A 7 9.90 -7.46 -44.93
C PRO A 7 8.46 -7.32 -44.44
N VAL A 8 8.19 -7.89 -43.27
CA VAL A 8 6.97 -7.62 -42.48
C VAL A 8 6.96 -6.14 -42.13
N ARG A 9 6.14 -5.36 -42.85
CA ARG A 9 5.79 -4.00 -42.46
C ARG A 9 4.79 -4.09 -41.32
N TRP A 10 5.30 -4.04 -40.08
CA TRP A 10 4.50 -3.69 -38.90
C TRP A 10 3.99 -2.25 -39.07
N SER A 11 2.86 -2.08 -39.75
CA SER A 11 2.07 -0.86 -39.63
C SER A 11 1.34 -0.91 -38.29
N ILE A 12 2.02 -0.39 -37.26
CA ILE A 12 1.37 0.01 -36.03
C ILE A 12 0.48 1.20 -36.40
N SER A 13 -0.80 0.91 -36.63
CA SER A 13 -1.81 1.91 -36.99
C SER A 13 -1.80 3.05 -35.98
N ALA A 14 -1.51 4.27 -36.44
CA ALA A 14 -1.40 5.50 -35.66
C ALA A 14 -2.69 5.96 -34.94
N ARG A 15 -3.72 5.11 -34.88
CA ARG A 15 -5.03 5.38 -34.26
C ARG A 15 -5.19 4.82 -32.84
N VAL A 16 -4.25 4.01 -32.36
CA VAL A 16 -4.29 3.44 -30.99
C VAL A 16 -3.61 4.35 -29.96
N LEU A 17 -2.91 5.39 -30.41
CA LEU A 17 -2.07 6.25 -29.57
C LEU A 17 -2.82 7.19 -28.59
N PRO A 18 -4.04 7.72 -28.86
CA PRO A 18 -4.63 8.71 -27.95
C PRO A 18 -5.35 8.07 -26.76
N LEU A 19 -5.70 6.78 -26.82
CA LEU A 19 -6.40 6.07 -25.74
C LEU A 19 -5.46 5.61 -24.63
N LEU A 20 -4.18 5.36 -24.93
CA LEU A 20 -3.19 4.96 -23.92
C LEU A 20 -2.75 6.13 -23.04
N ALA A 21 -2.75 7.35 -23.59
CA ALA A 21 -2.32 8.56 -22.87
C ALA A 21 -3.31 8.99 -21.76
N LEU A 22 -4.59 8.62 -21.88
CA LEU A 22 -5.62 9.00 -20.90
C LEU A 22 -5.61 8.09 -19.65
N PHE A 23 -5.05 6.89 -19.73
CA PHE A 23 -5.02 5.94 -18.60
C PHE A 23 -3.89 6.21 -17.61
N VAL A 24 -2.79 6.83 -18.06
CA VAL A 24 -1.60 7.10 -17.23
C VAL A 24 -1.83 8.30 -16.28
N LEU A 25 -2.75 9.21 -16.60
CA LEU A 25 -2.95 10.44 -15.83
C LEU A 25 -3.80 10.29 -14.54
N ALA A 26 -4.35 9.09 -14.28
CA ALA A 26 -5.17 8.84 -13.09
C ALA A 26 -4.37 8.29 -11.89
N ALA A 27 -3.09 7.96 -12.05
CA ALA A 27 -2.23 7.43 -10.99
C ALA A 27 -1.47 8.57 -10.25
N GLY A 28 -2.18 9.62 -9.84
CA GLY A 28 -1.62 10.60 -8.91
C GLY A 28 -1.40 9.97 -7.53
N PRO A 29 -0.35 10.35 -6.77
CA PRO A 29 -0.16 9.86 -5.42
C PRO A 29 -1.41 10.15 -4.60
N SER A 30 -1.99 9.11 -4.02
CA SER A 30 -3.16 9.23 -3.17
C SER A 30 -2.76 10.01 -1.91
N ARG A 31 -3.42 11.15 -1.66
CA ARG A 31 -3.22 12.03 -0.49
C ARG A 31 -3.26 11.30 0.88
N ALA A 32 -3.73 10.06 0.90
CA ALA A 32 -3.70 9.18 2.06
C ALA A 32 -2.27 8.72 2.44
N GLU A 33 -1.39 8.49 1.46
CA GLU A 33 0.01 8.08 1.70
C GLU A 33 0.78 9.14 2.52
N ASP A 34 0.64 10.42 2.14
CA ASP A 34 1.32 11.54 2.80
C ASP A 34 1.01 11.64 4.30
N ALA A 35 -0.20 11.25 4.71
CA ALA A 35 -0.65 11.29 6.10
C ALA A 35 -0.21 10.05 6.91
N ILE A 36 0.00 8.91 6.25
CA ILE A 36 0.32 7.63 6.89
C ILE A 36 1.84 7.51 7.16
N THR A 37 2.68 7.97 6.24
CA THR A 37 4.15 7.93 6.38
C THR A 37 4.67 8.45 7.74
N PRO A 38 4.27 9.64 8.24
CA PRO A 38 4.77 10.13 9.52
C PRO A 38 4.33 9.27 10.71
N LEU A 39 3.15 8.65 10.65
CA LEU A 39 2.65 7.76 11.69
C LEU A 39 3.50 6.47 11.74
N LEU A 40 3.81 5.89 10.58
CA LEU A 40 4.68 4.73 10.47
C LEU A 40 6.10 5.04 10.98
N HIS A 41 6.63 6.24 10.68
CA HIS A 41 7.91 6.68 11.19
C HIS A 41 7.90 6.79 12.73
N GLN A 42 6.83 7.35 13.31
CA GLN A 42 6.68 7.43 14.76
C GLN A 42 6.58 6.05 15.41
N ILE A 43 5.89 5.09 14.80
CA ILE A 43 5.79 3.72 15.31
C ILE A 43 7.16 3.00 15.24
N ARG A 44 7.99 3.30 14.24
CA ARG A 44 9.35 2.74 14.13
C ARG A 44 10.26 3.11 15.31
N THR A 45 9.93 4.16 16.07
CA THR A 45 10.69 4.52 17.28
C THR A 45 10.34 3.65 18.48
N ALA A 46 9.47 2.65 18.34
CA ALA A 46 9.17 1.69 19.41
C ALA A 46 10.44 0.95 19.86
N GLY A 47 10.74 1.05 21.15
CA GLY A 47 11.95 0.51 21.76
C GLY A 47 11.87 -0.99 22.07
N LYS A 48 13.04 -1.61 22.29
CA LYS A 48 13.20 -3.05 22.55
C LYS A 48 12.53 -3.54 23.84
N GLU A 49 12.35 -2.68 24.83
CA GLU A 49 11.79 -3.05 26.14
C GLU A 49 10.26 -3.07 26.15
N GLY A 50 9.58 -2.96 25.00
CA GLY A 50 8.13 -2.79 24.96
C GLY A 50 7.68 -1.46 25.59
N ALA A 51 8.61 -0.52 25.76
CA ALA A 51 8.34 0.83 26.25
C ALA A 51 7.56 1.59 25.17
N ASN A 52 6.25 1.47 25.28
CA ASN A 52 5.29 2.14 24.43
C ASN A 52 5.28 3.61 24.83
N SER A 53 6.18 4.39 24.22
CA SER A 53 6.10 5.85 24.34
C SER A 53 4.67 6.28 24.02
N PRO A 54 4.04 7.17 24.81
CA PRO A 54 2.72 7.70 24.50
C PRO A 54 2.60 8.18 23.04
N ALA A 55 3.69 8.69 22.46
CA ALA A 55 3.74 9.08 21.05
C ALA A 55 3.54 7.91 20.06
N VAL A 56 4.11 6.73 20.35
CA VAL A 56 3.92 5.50 19.54
C VAL A 56 2.46 5.06 19.62
N ARG A 57 1.88 5.05 20.83
CA ARG A 57 0.48 4.67 21.03
C ARG A 57 -0.46 5.62 20.28
N ILE A 58 -0.23 6.93 20.36
CA ILE A 58 -0.99 7.96 19.64
C ILE A 58 -0.87 7.78 18.13
N ALA A 59 0.34 7.51 17.62
CA ALA A 59 0.54 7.27 16.19
C ALA A 59 -0.19 6.01 15.72
N TRP A 60 -0.20 4.96 16.54
CA TRP A 60 -0.97 3.75 16.28
C TRP A 60 -2.48 4.03 16.24
N ASP A 61 -3.02 4.81 17.18
CA ASP A 61 -4.46 5.14 17.19
C ASP A 61 -4.86 5.85 15.89
N ARG A 62 -4.09 6.87 15.51
CA ARG A 62 -4.31 7.60 14.26
C ARG A 62 -4.17 6.70 13.03
N LEU A 63 -3.20 5.78 13.04
CA LEU A 63 -3.01 4.83 11.95
C LEU A 63 -4.24 3.92 11.79
N VAL A 64 -4.78 3.41 12.90
CA VAL A 64 -6.00 2.60 12.90
C VAL A 64 -7.21 3.41 12.44
N GLU A 65 -7.30 4.70 12.75
CA GLU A 65 -8.38 5.58 12.27
C GLU A 65 -8.42 5.69 10.74
N HIS A 66 -7.28 5.62 10.04
CA HIS A 66 -7.24 5.60 8.57
C HIS A 66 -7.95 4.37 7.94
N GLY A 67 -8.15 3.29 8.70
CA GLY A 67 -8.95 2.15 8.28
C GLY A 67 -8.32 1.36 7.11
N PRO A 68 -9.14 0.70 6.27
CA PRO A 68 -8.64 -0.22 5.24
C PRO A 68 -7.64 0.40 4.25
N ALA A 69 -7.72 1.71 4.01
CA ALA A 69 -6.81 2.42 3.12
C ALA A 69 -5.35 2.40 3.61
N ALA A 70 -5.10 2.17 4.91
CA ALA A 70 -3.76 2.08 5.47
C ALA A 70 -3.13 0.68 5.34
N LEU A 71 -3.91 -0.35 5.03
CA LEU A 71 -3.43 -1.74 5.02
C LEU A 71 -2.23 -1.98 4.08
N PRO A 72 -2.19 -1.46 2.84
CA PRO A 72 -1.02 -1.65 1.96
C PRO A 72 0.27 -1.08 2.55
N ALA A 73 0.22 0.13 3.10
CA ALA A 73 1.37 0.79 3.72
C ALA A 73 1.82 0.07 5.01
N ILE A 74 0.86 -0.42 5.81
CA ILE A 74 1.14 -1.24 6.99
C ILE A 74 1.88 -2.52 6.60
N LEU A 75 1.36 -3.26 5.61
CA LEU A 75 1.97 -4.51 5.14
C LEU A 75 3.39 -4.28 4.61
N GLN A 76 3.61 -3.21 3.87
CA GLN A 76 4.96 -2.84 3.42
C GLN A 76 5.88 -2.51 4.60
N ALA A 77 5.39 -1.80 5.61
CA ALA A 77 6.18 -1.43 6.78
C ALA A 77 6.46 -2.60 7.74
N MET A 78 5.71 -3.71 7.65
CA MET A 78 5.96 -4.93 8.42
C MET A 78 7.25 -5.65 8.00
N ASP A 79 7.79 -5.36 6.82
CA ASP A 79 9.12 -5.84 6.41
C ASP A 79 10.22 -5.05 7.17
N THR A 80 10.50 -5.49 8.39
CA THR A 80 11.45 -4.84 9.29
C THR A 80 12.17 -5.85 10.18
N PRO A 81 13.46 -5.65 10.48
CA PRO A 81 14.19 -6.49 11.42
C PRO A 81 13.78 -6.23 12.89
N ASN A 82 13.02 -5.15 13.16
CA ASN A 82 12.56 -4.83 14.51
C ASN A 82 11.24 -5.55 14.81
N THR A 83 11.33 -6.65 15.55
CA THR A 83 10.16 -7.48 15.93
C THR A 83 9.12 -6.73 16.76
N VAL A 84 9.53 -5.76 17.58
CA VAL A 84 8.59 -4.91 18.34
C VAL A 84 7.75 -4.08 17.38
N VAL A 85 8.38 -3.43 16.39
CA VAL A 85 7.68 -2.64 15.37
C VAL A 85 6.76 -3.53 14.53
N ALA A 86 7.22 -4.70 14.10
CA ALA A 86 6.39 -5.66 13.37
C ALA A 86 5.14 -6.06 14.16
N ASN A 87 5.27 -6.28 15.47
CA ASN A 87 4.13 -6.58 16.35
C ASN A 87 3.16 -5.40 16.47
N TRP A 88 3.67 -4.16 16.61
CA TRP A 88 2.82 -2.95 16.61
C TRP A 88 2.01 -2.80 15.33
N LEU A 89 2.63 -3.07 14.18
CA LEU A 89 1.97 -2.99 12.88
C LEU A 89 0.98 -4.14 12.67
N ARG A 90 1.29 -5.34 13.15
CA ARG A 90 0.36 -6.48 13.12
C ARG A 90 -0.91 -6.20 13.91
N THR A 91 -0.80 -5.65 15.13
CA THR A 91 -2.00 -5.33 15.92
C THR A 91 -2.81 -4.21 15.30
N ALA A 92 -2.17 -3.24 14.61
CA ALA A 92 -2.89 -2.21 13.85
C ALA A 92 -3.69 -2.83 12.69
N PHE A 93 -3.06 -3.73 11.94
CA PHE A 93 -3.68 -4.48 10.86
C PHE A 93 -4.91 -5.24 11.36
N ASP A 94 -4.74 -6.06 12.41
CA ASP A 94 -5.80 -6.87 12.98
C ASP A 94 -6.97 -5.99 13.45
N GLN A 95 -6.69 -4.87 14.14
CA GLN A 95 -7.72 -3.95 14.60
C GLN A 95 -8.49 -3.27 13.46
N ILE A 96 -7.81 -2.91 12.36
CA ILE A 96 -8.45 -2.32 11.18
C ILE A 96 -9.37 -3.35 10.52
N VAL A 97 -8.86 -4.56 10.27
CA VAL A 97 -9.62 -5.63 9.61
C VAL A 97 -10.85 -6.00 10.45
N GLU A 98 -10.67 -6.21 11.75
CA GLU A 98 -11.76 -6.54 12.66
C GLU A 98 -12.85 -5.45 12.64
N ARG A 99 -12.44 -4.18 12.69
CA ARG A 99 -13.38 -3.04 12.65
C ARG A 99 -14.10 -2.94 11.31
N ASP A 100 -13.44 -3.24 10.21
CA ASP A 100 -14.02 -3.19 8.87
C ASP A 100 -15.04 -4.32 8.65
N LEU A 101 -14.69 -5.55 9.03
CA LEU A 101 -15.60 -6.70 8.99
C LEU A 101 -16.87 -6.45 9.83
N HIS A 102 -16.72 -5.87 11.02
CA HIS A 102 -17.87 -5.46 11.86
C HIS A 102 -18.76 -4.40 11.22
N ARG A 103 -18.24 -3.59 10.29
CA ARG A 103 -18.98 -2.56 9.55
C ARG A 103 -19.60 -3.09 8.25
N GLY A 104 -19.53 -4.40 7.99
CA GLY A 104 -20.05 -5.03 6.78
C GLY A 104 -19.02 -5.18 5.67
N GLY A 105 -17.72 -5.07 5.99
CA GLY A 105 -16.62 -5.42 5.08
C GLY A 105 -16.70 -6.89 4.64
N GLN A 106 -16.23 -7.19 3.42
CA GLN A 106 -16.27 -8.52 2.86
C GLN A 106 -15.00 -9.30 3.22
N ALA A 107 -15.17 -10.47 3.85
CA ALA A 107 -14.06 -11.39 4.06
C ALA A 107 -13.58 -11.99 2.73
N ILE A 108 -12.27 -12.18 2.61
CA ILE A 108 -11.70 -12.91 1.46
C ILE A 108 -11.98 -14.40 1.68
N PRO A 109 -12.66 -15.09 0.74
CA PRO A 109 -12.82 -16.53 0.82
C PRO A 109 -11.45 -17.21 0.66
N VAL A 110 -11.11 -18.09 1.61
CA VAL A 110 -9.87 -18.88 1.63
C VAL A 110 -10.09 -20.29 1.10
#